data_AF-A0ABD4VEA5-F1
#
_entry.id   AF-A0ABD4VEA5-F1
#
_cell.length_a   1.000
_cell.length_b   1.000
_cell.length_c   1.000
_cell.angle_alpha   90.00
_cell.angle_beta   90.00
_cell.angle_gamma   90.00
#
_symmetry.space_group_name_H-M   'P 1'
#
loop_
_entity.id
_entity.type
_entity.pdbx_description
1 polymer ?
#
loop_
_entity_poly.entity_id
_entity_poly.type
_entity_poly.pdbx_seq_one_letter_code
_entity_poly.pdbx_strand_id
1 'polypeptide(L)'
;MSMYNLVAADGHQYARGTVLLAALDSPNVGRFRDAWVEKGEDGEPVIAIYTRNGGGNRECWCDEHPEDGCLAATIEALEGHPLYLRDADDDFDSTYATFYFRTPAPLVEQFREIAGEPVDMSEAWRKAIAALSGTGEAS
;
A
#
# COMPACT_ATOMS: atom_id res chain seq x y z
N MET A 1 6.56 -8.93 -17.25
CA MET A 1 6.50 -7.91 -16.19
C MET A 1 5.04 -7.66 -15.89
N SER A 2 4.64 -7.65 -14.62
CA SER A 2 3.26 -7.33 -14.26
C SER A 2 2.99 -5.84 -14.43
N MET A 3 1.75 -5.45 -14.75
CA MET A 3 1.33 -4.05 -14.84
C MET A 3 1.62 -3.28 -13.53
N TYR A 4 1.56 -3.97 -12.38
CA TYR A 4 1.94 -3.41 -11.08
C TYR A 4 3.41 -2.97 -11.01
N ASN A 5 4.31 -3.69 -11.66
CA ASN A 5 5.72 -3.34 -11.67
C ASN A 5 5.98 -2.05 -12.45
N LEU A 6 5.10 -1.67 -13.38
CA LEU A 6 5.19 -0.41 -14.12
C LEU A 6 4.75 0.78 -13.26
N VAL A 7 3.82 0.57 -12.33
CA VAL A 7 3.27 1.64 -11.47
C VAL A 7 4.14 1.83 -10.24
N ALA A 8 4.55 0.73 -9.59
CA ALA A 8 5.48 0.74 -8.46
C ALA A 8 6.97 0.82 -8.88
N ALA A 9 7.21 0.88 -10.20
CA ALA A 9 8.37 1.36 -10.94
C ALA A 9 9.79 0.76 -10.73
N ASP A 10 10.12 0.10 -9.62
CA ASP A 10 11.53 -0.28 -9.36
C ASP A 10 11.83 -1.78 -9.29
N GLY A 11 10.79 -2.64 -9.22
CA GLY A 11 10.94 -4.09 -9.11
C GLY A 11 11.41 -4.58 -7.73
N HIS A 12 11.45 -3.69 -6.73
CA HIS A 12 11.90 -3.98 -5.37
C HIS A 12 10.74 -4.05 -4.36
N GLN A 13 9.49 -4.09 -4.83
CA GLN A 13 8.28 -4.04 -3.99
C GLN A 13 8.26 -5.13 -2.91
N TYR A 14 8.62 -6.36 -3.27
CA TYR A 14 8.66 -7.48 -2.32
C TYR A 14 9.77 -7.34 -1.28
N ALA A 15 10.96 -6.89 -1.69
CA ALA A 15 12.08 -6.73 -0.76
C ALA A 15 11.82 -5.58 0.23
N ARG A 16 11.36 -4.43 -0.28
CA ARG A 16 10.94 -3.28 0.51
C ARG A 16 9.78 -3.64 1.43
N GLY A 17 8.75 -4.28 0.87
CA GLY A 17 7.60 -4.80 1.62
C GLY A 17 8.01 -5.69 2.78
N THR A 18 8.93 -6.64 2.56
CA THR A 18 9.41 -7.55 3.62
C THR A 18 10.01 -6.76 4.79
N VAL A 19 10.85 -5.77 4.52
CA VAL A 19 11.48 -4.95 5.57
C VAL A 19 10.46 -4.11 6.31
N LEU A 20 9.54 -3.45 5.60
CA LEU A 20 8.55 -2.56 6.21
C LEU A 20 7.47 -3.31 6.98
N LEU A 21 7.05 -4.47 6.50
CA LEU A 21 6.16 -5.36 7.25
C LEU A 21 6.85 -5.89 8.50
N ALA A 22 8.13 -6.28 8.42
CA ALA A 22 8.89 -6.70 9.59
C ALA A 22 9.04 -5.57 10.63
N ALA A 23 9.19 -4.31 10.20
CA ALA A 23 9.20 -3.16 11.10
C ALA A 23 7.88 -3.02 11.89
N LEU A 24 6.77 -3.50 11.35
CA LEU A 24 5.45 -3.50 11.97
C LEU A 24 5.10 -4.83 12.66
N ASP A 25 6.09 -5.65 13.00
CA ASP A 25 5.90 -6.98 13.60
C ASP A 25 5.14 -7.97 12.68
N SER A 26 5.36 -7.84 11.37
CA SER A 26 4.84 -8.74 10.32
C SER A 26 3.32 -8.94 10.35
N PRO A 27 2.52 -7.86 10.26
CA PRO A 27 1.07 -7.98 10.29
C PRO A 27 0.58 -8.80 9.08
N ASN A 28 -0.54 -9.50 9.25
CA ASN A 28 -1.17 -10.22 8.14
C ASN A 28 -1.84 -9.21 7.18
N VAL A 29 -1.19 -8.95 6.05
CA VAL A 29 -1.70 -8.03 5.03
C VAL A 29 -2.36 -8.81 3.90
N GLY A 30 -3.69 -8.72 3.81
CA GLY A 30 -4.43 -9.23 2.65
C GLY A 30 -4.03 -8.49 1.36
N ARG A 31 -3.89 -9.22 0.25
CA ARG A 31 -3.68 -8.68 -1.12
C ARG A 31 -2.66 -7.53 -1.20
N PHE A 32 -1.52 -7.68 -0.52
CA PHE A 32 -0.38 -6.75 -0.56
C PHE A 32 0.05 -6.42 -2.01
N ARG A 33 0.42 -5.16 -2.26
CA ARG A 33 0.95 -4.69 -3.55
C ARG A 33 2.32 -4.04 -3.41
N ASP A 34 2.46 -3.14 -2.46
CA ASP A 34 3.73 -2.46 -2.17
C ASP A 34 3.70 -1.83 -0.76
N ALA A 35 4.85 -1.37 -0.30
CA ALA A 35 4.93 -0.49 0.86
C ALA A 35 6.08 0.51 0.68
N TRP A 36 5.97 1.69 1.28
CA TRP A 36 7.04 2.71 1.28
C TRP A 36 7.02 3.51 2.59
N VAL A 37 8.00 4.40 2.71
CA VAL A 37 8.04 5.40 3.78
C VAL A 37 7.86 6.77 3.15
N GLU A 38 6.91 7.54 3.67
CA GLU A 38 6.67 8.92 3.24
C GLU A 38 6.66 9.88 4.43
N LYS A 39 6.81 11.17 4.15
CA LYS A 39 6.68 12.23 5.14
C LYS A 39 5.21 12.39 5.54
N GLY A 40 4.92 12.22 6.84
CA GLY A 40 3.63 12.54 7.42
C GLY A 40 3.35 14.04 7.46
N GLU A 41 2.12 14.41 7.79
CA GLU A 41 1.68 15.82 7.89
C GLU A 41 2.44 16.61 8.95
N ASP A 42 2.92 15.95 10.00
CA ASP A 42 3.75 16.49 11.07
C ASP A 42 5.26 16.46 10.75
N GLY A 43 5.64 15.97 9.58
CA GLY A 43 7.03 15.81 9.14
C GLY A 43 7.70 14.53 9.67
N GLU A 44 7.02 13.72 10.48
CA GLU A 44 7.54 12.43 10.92
C GLU A 44 7.33 11.35 9.83
N PRO A 45 8.22 10.35 9.72
CA PRO A 45 8.07 9.30 8.73
C PRO A 45 6.87 8.41 9.04
N VAL A 46 6.08 8.12 8.02
CA VAL A 46 4.92 7.23 8.05
C VAL A 46 5.19 6.05 7.11
N ILE A 47 4.86 4.84 7.58
CA ILE A 47 4.89 3.64 6.75
C ILE A 47 3.55 3.54 6.03
N ALA A 48 3.58 3.51 4.70
CA ALA A 48 2.41 3.32 3.86
C ALA A 48 2.42 1.89 3.29
N ILE A 49 1.31 1.16 3.46
CA ILE A 49 1.12 -0.18 2.92
C ILE A 49 0.00 -0.12 1.88
N TYR A 50 0.36 -0.38 0.63
CA TYR A 50 -0.57 -0.38 -0.49
C TYR A 50 -1.11 -1.78 -0.76
N THR A 51 -2.43 -1.87 -0.85
CA THR A 51 -3.17 -3.12 -0.93
C THR A 51 -4.29 -3.03 -1.96
N ARG A 52 -4.87 -4.18 -2.31
CA ARG A 52 -6.14 -4.24 -3.04
C ARG A 52 -7.29 -4.70 -2.12
N ASN A 53 -7.42 -4.02 -0.97
CA ASN A 53 -8.42 -4.28 0.06
C ASN A 53 -9.44 -3.12 0.21
N GLY A 54 -9.44 -2.14 -0.69
CA GLY A 54 -10.37 -1.01 -0.63
C GLY A 54 -11.78 -1.35 -1.11
N GLY A 55 -12.71 -0.41 -0.94
CA GLY A 55 -14.05 -0.46 -1.52
C GLY A 55 -14.82 -1.72 -1.14
N GLY A 56 -15.38 -2.42 -2.14
CA GLY A 56 -16.19 -3.63 -1.92
C GLY A 56 -15.46 -4.82 -1.26
N ASN A 57 -14.16 -4.72 -1.00
CA ASN A 57 -13.38 -5.75 -0.29
C ASN A 57 -13.39 -5.57 1.24
N ARG A 58 -14.03 -4.51 1.76
CA ARG A 58 -14.08 -4.21 3.20
C ARG A 58 -15.05 -5.10 3.98
N GLU A 59 -16.03 -5.69 3.32
CA GLU A 59 -17.04 -6.55 3.95
C GLU A 59 -16.57 -8.01 3.99
N CYS A 60 -16.97 -8.76 5.03
CA CYS A 60 -16.65 -10.18 5.12
C CYS A 60 -17.66 -10.98 4.30
N TRP A 61 -17.18 -11.68 3.28
CA TRP A 61 -18.02 -12.53 2.40
C TRP A 61 -17.86 -14.02 2.68
N CYS A 62 -17.25 -14.41 3.81
CA CYS A 62 -16.87 -15.80 4.07
C CYS A 62 -18.02 -16.81 4.15
N ASP A 63 -19.25 -16.34 4.40
CA ASP A 63 -20.44 -17.20 4.35
C ASP A 63 -20.86 -17.55 2.91
N GLU A 64 -20.54 -16.69 1.93
CA GLU A 64 -20.93 -16.83 0.51
C GLU A 64 -19.76 -17.27 -0.39
N HIS A 65 -18.54 -16.83 -0.04
CA HIS A 65 -17.30 -17.11 -0.75
C HIS A 65 -16.19 -17.41 0.27
N PRO A 66 -15.99 -18.69 0.64
CA PRO A 66 -14.85 -19.10 1.46
C PRO A 66 -13.59 -19.09 0.59
N GLU A 67 -13.13 -17.91 0.18
CA GLU A 67 -11.76 -17.71 -0.29
C GLU A 67 -10.80 -17.84 0.89
N ASP A 68 -9.53 -18.19 0.62
CA ASP A 68 -8.48 -18.38 1.63
C ASP A 68 -8.22 -17.07 2.41
N GLY A 69 -9.02 -16.83 3.46
CA GLY A 69 -8.95 -15.69 4.38
C GLY A 69 -10.03 -14.63 4.17
N CYS A 70 -10.74 -14.24 5.25
CA CYS A 70 -11.64 -13.09 5.24
C CYS A 70 -10.82 -11.80 5.10
N LEU A 71 -10.99 -11.06 3.98
CA LEU A 71 -10.32 -9.77 3.79
C LEU A 71 -10.73 -8.76 4.87
N ALA A 72 -12.01 -8.73 5.26
CA ALA A 72 -12.47 -7.88 6.35
C ALA A 72 -11.70 -8.16 7.66
N ALA A 73 -11.46 -9.44 8.01
CA ALA A 73 -10.66 -9.77 9.19
C ALA A 73 -9.20 -9.30 9.07
N THR A 74 -8.61 -9.34 7.86
CA THR A 74 -7.27 -8.77 7.65
C THR A 74 -7.26 -7.25 7.75
N ILE A 75 -8.30 -6.57 7.27
CA ILE A 75 -8.47 -5.12 7.37
C ILE A 75 -8.66 -4.71 8.83
N GLU A 76 -9.57 -5.37 9.56
CA GLU A 76 -9.79 -5.17 11.00
C GLU A 76 -8.50 -5.37 11.81
N ALA A 77 -7.69 -6.38 11.46
CA ALA A 77 -6.40 -6.60 12.11
C ALA A 77 -5.39 -5.47 11.83
N LEU A 78 -5.40 -4.89 10.63
CA LEU A 78 -4.56 -3.74 10.28
C LEU A 78 -5.02 -2.46 10.98
N GLU A 79 -6.33 -2.19 10.99
CA GLU A 79 -6.93 -1.06 11.70
C GLU A 79 -6.74 -1.16 13.22
N GLY A 80 -6.75 -2.38 13.76
CA GLY A 80 -6.49 -2.66 15.18
C GLY A 80 -5.01 -2.60 15.57
N HIS A 81 -4.09 -2.40 14.62
CA HIS A 81 -2.66 -2.36 14.91
C HIS A 81 -2.30 -1.13 15.77
N PRO A 82 -1.44 -1.25 16.81
CA PRO A 82 -1.15 -0.13 17.73
C PRO A 82 -0.54 1.12 17.07
N LEU A 83 0.10 0.94 15.92
CA LEU A 83 0.71 2.02 15.13
C LEU A 83 -0.18 2.52 14.00
N TYR A 84 -1.35 1.93 13.76
CA TYR A 84 -2.26 2.38 12.71
C TYR A 84 -2.66 3.86 12.93
N LEU A 85 -2.73 4.61 11.83
CA LEU A 85 -3.12 6.01 11.80
C LEU A 85 -4.45 6.20 11.10
N ARG A 86 -4.52 5.73 9.85
CA ARG A 86 -5.64 5.85 8.93
C ARG A 86 -5.42 4.97 7.73
N ASP A 87 -6.42 4.84 6.89
CA ASP A 87 -6.32 4.32 5.53
C ASP A 87 -7.08 5.21 4.56
N ALA A 88 -6.81 5.06 3.27
CA ALA A 88 -7.48 5.80 2.20
C ALA A 88 -7.66 4.89 0.98
N ASP A 89 -8.88 4.87 0.43
CA ASP A 89 -9.17 4.25 -0.86
C ASP A 89 -8.66 5.15 -1.99
N ASP A 90 -8.18 4.54 -3.08
CA ASP A 90 -7.75 5.27 -4.26
C ASP A 90 -8.96 5.80 -5.06
N ASP A 91 -8.95 7.07 -5.44
CA ASP A 91 -9.97 7.68 -6.29
C ASP A 91 -9.97 7.12 -7.73
N PHE A 92 -8.84 6.60 -8.21
CA PHE A 92 -8.76 5.99 -9.54
C PHE A 92 -9.47 4.64 -9.61
N ASP A 93 -9.27 3.79 -8.60
CA ASP A 93 -9.90 2.49 -8.46
C ASP A 93 -10.03 2.21 -6.96
N SER A 94 -11.25 2.36 -6.43
CA SER A 94 -11.52 2.23 -5.01
C SER A 94 -11.29 0.81 -4.47
N THR A 95 -10.99 -0.18 -5.32
CA THR A 95 -10.57 -1.50 -4.83
C THR A 95 -9.15 -1.50 -4.26
N TYR A 96 -8.38 -0.44 -4.50
CA TYR A 96 -7.08 -0.22 -3.86
C TYR A 96 -7.21 0.69 -2.65
N ALA A 97 -6.39 0.40 -1.65
CA ALA A 97 -6.32 1.18 -0.42
C ALA A 97 -4.90 1.23 0.10
N THR A 98 -4.53 2.38 0.65
CA THR A 98 -3.27 2.59 1.36
C THR A 98 -3.54 2.70 2.86
N PHE A 99 -2.92 1.83 3.65
CA PHE A 99 -2.96 1.85 5.11
C PHE A 99 -1.71 2.54 5.64
N TYR A 100 -1.88 3.50 6.55
CA TYR A 100 -0.81 4.34 7.08
C TYR A 100 -0.54 4.02 8.54
N PHE A 101 0.73 3.87 8.88
CA PHE A 101 1.18 3.51 10.23
C PHE A 101 2.28 4.46 10.70
N ARG A 102 2.28 4.78 11.99
CA ARG A 102 3.41 5.43 12.65
C ARG A 102 4.64 4.56 12.51
N THR A 103 5.79 5.20 12.28
CA THR A 103 7.07 4.50 12.35
C THR A 103 7.36 4.08 13.80
N PRO A 104 7.78 2.83 14.06
CA PRO A 104 8.23 2.41 15.38
C PRO A 104 9.36 3.29 15.91
N ALA A 105 9.28 3.70 17.18
CA ALA A 105 10.23 4.65 17.79
C ALA A 105 11.73 4.34 17.54
N PRO A 106 12.22 3.08 17.59
CA PRO A 106 13.62 2.76 17.34
C PRO A 106 14.09 2.96 15.88
N LEU A 107 13.16 3.15 14.94
CA LEU A 107 13.43 3.23 13.51
C LEU A 107 13.15 4.62 12.91
N VAL A 108 12.64 5.57 13.71
CA VAL A 108 12.21 6.89 13.24
C VAL A 108 13.33 7.63 12.52
N GLU A 109 14.53 7.69 13.09
CA GLU A 109 15.65 8.43 12.47
C GLU A 109 16.08 7.81 11.14
N GLN A 110 16.20 6.48 11.08
CA GLN A 110 16.57 5.75 9.87
C GLN A 110 15.51 5.92 8.79
N PHE A 111 14.24 5.93 9.17
CA PHE A 111 13.13 6.07 8.23
C PHE A 111 12.95 7.51 7.77
N ARG A 112 13.31 8.49 8.60
CA ARG A 112 13.32 9.92 8.22
C ARG A 112 14.30 10.20 7.08
N GLU A 113 15.45 9.51 7.04
CA GLU A 113 16.45 9.66 5.97
C GLU A 113 15.97 9.15 4.61
N ILE A 114 15.10 8.14 4.60
CA ILE A 114 14.59 7.51 3.37
C ILE A 114 13.16 7.94 3.01
N ALA A 115 12.50 8.73 3.88
CA ALA A 115 11.14 9.17 3.69
C ALA A 115 11.00 10.01 2.41
N GLY A 116 10.23 9.49 1.47
CA GLY A 116 9.85 10.20 0.25
C GLY A 116 8.79 11.27 0.51
N GLU A 117 8.49 12.05 -0.52
CA GLU A 117 7.26 12.85 -0.54
C GLU A 117 6.02 11.93 -0.58
N PRO A 118 4.87 12.39 -0.08
CA PRO A 118 3.62 11.63 -0.15
C PRO A 118 3.32 11.14 -1.57
N VAL A 119 2.91 9.88 -1.68
CA VAL A 119 2.66 9.24 -2.98
C VAL A 119 1.16 9.19 -3.26
N ASP A 120 0.74 9.83 -4.36
CA ASP A 120 -0.61 9.66 -4.92
C ASP A 120 -0.61 8.46 -5.89
N MET A 121 -1.10 7.31 -5.41
CA MET A 121 -1.18 6.08 -6.22
C MET A 121 -2.21 6.20 -7.35
N SER A 122 -3.26 7.00 -7.18
CA SER A 122 -4.23 7.26 -8.25
C SER A 122 -3.58 8.01 -9.41
N GLU A 123 -2.73 9.01 -9.12
CA GLU A 123 -1.94 9.69 -10.14
C GLU A 123 -0.90 8.76 -10.77
N ALA A 124 -0.22 7.92 -9.97
CA ALA A 124 0.75 6.95 -10.46
C ALA A 124 0.13 5.97 -11.48
N TRP A 125 -1.06 5.44 -11.18
CA TRP A 125 -1.81 4.58 -12.09
C TRP A 125 -2.16 5.29 -13.39
N ARG A 126 -2.70 6.51 -13.30
CA ARG A 126 -3.05 7.31 -14.49
C ARG A 126 -1.83 7.55 -15.39
N LYS A 127 -0.68 7.90 -14.80
CA LYS A 127 0.60 8.08 -15.53
C LYS A 127 1.03 6.79 -16.22
N ALA A 128 1.00 5.64 -15.53
CA ALA A 128 1.40 4.37 -16.09
C ALA A 128 0.51 3.92 -17.26
N ILE A 129 -0.82 4.08 -17.14
CA ILE A 129 -1.77 3.75 -18.21
C ILE A 129 -1.58 4.68 -19.42
N ALA A 130 -1.37 5.99 -19.18
CA ALA A 130 -1.10 6.95 -20.24
C ALA A 130 0.18 6.60 -21.01
N ALA A 131 1.25 6.19 -20.30
CA ALA A 131 2.49 5.77 -20.92
C ALA A 131 2.30 4.54 -21.83
N LEU A 132 1.53 3.55 -21.40
CA LEU A 132 1.20 2.36 -22.20
C LEU A 132 0.34 2.70 -23.43
N SER A 133 -0.57 3.67 -23.29
CA SER A 133 -1.46 4.11 -24.37
C SER A 133 -0.71 4.96 -25.42
N GLY A 134 0.30 5.72 -25.00
CA GLY A 134 1.16 6.54 -25.87
C GLY A 134 2.21 5.75 -26.65
N THR A 135 2.54 4.52 -26.24
CA THR A 135 3.47 3.64 -26.96
C THR A 135 2.87 2.94 -28.18
N GLY A 136 1.61 3.22 -28.54
CA GLY A 136 0.93 2.68 -29.72
C GLY A 136 1.18 3.43 -31.04
N GLU A 137 1.82 4.61 -31.00
CA GLU A 137 2.13 5.41 -32.19
C GLU A 137 3.64 5.72 -32.25
N ALA A 138 4.45 4.69 -32.43
CA ALA A 138 5.82 4.86 -32.88
C ALA A 138 6.19 3.77 -33.89
N SER A 139 5.94 4.13 -35.17
CA SER A 139 6.59 3.65 -36.41
C SER A 139 6.49 2.17 -36.78
#